data_AF-A0AAD9FW06-F1
#
_entry.id   AF-A0AAD9FW06-F1
#
_cell.length_a   1.000
_cell.length_b   1.000
_cell.length_c   1.000
_cell.angle_alpha   90.00
_cell.angle_beta   90.00
_cell.angle_gamma   90.00
#
_symmetry.space_group_name_H-M   'P 1'
#
loop_
_entity.id
_entity.type
_entity.pdbx_description
1 polymer ?
#
loop_
_entity_poly.entity_id
_entity_poly.type
_entity_poly.pdbx_seq_one_letter_code
_entity_poly.pdbx_strand_id
1 'polypeptide(L)'
;MGRYSHVDISTLPTLFPAPVATAITALATSARYSLRISAFFIEMILEGSQYSTRLGLGTARRALITAISSARRVYLFFLDILDQYTNLGIYIIHHAFTLAELFAMSGFYLTASAINTAHTAAQESVELFDSLFGSNDSSRALSGIITLLRRELLEDERFKERDTGALRSLTAMTKALTAFACLQSATEGGFEHTSQCTCHTMSTESPPTHGTDTPDKLFPHDSLLKNIHRFMRFSSAAYGQNFLRILGMGSTDFTFPSTGRHHANTWSFAQHTNLSIDCILLSSHTETTPSVCAQKASTLVHYLAVDHKLQSVILTCRGTLGLSDILTDLTCDYCSVEIEGAGPDAEYYAHAGMYRSALGLTSKRSSVHQALVLALTKYPSYGLVVTGHSLGGGVAGLLTPAVHPSISTPFVTSFASGLPPGRPIHCYTYGVPAIVSPELAEYTKGLITSVIHNSDIVPSLSLGVLRDLKNIALTLFEEGNVAEEIVARVCVVMTSEQNERDTTSDWLLSLVKTMRADMDNDKLYPPGDVYIMVSRRVESETLQKCESVIERFSEPLFSRTMLKDHMPTHYERATQLLVDGLAQNRA
;
A
#
# COMPACT_ATOMS: atom_id res chain seq x y z
N MET A 1 33.82 -0.94 10.62
CA MET A 1 32.49 -0.31 10.71
C MET A 1 32.53 1.06 10.04
N GLY A 2 32.01 1.15 8.82
CA GLY A 2 32.04 2.36 7.99
C GLY A 2 31.06 3.43 8.49
N ARG A 3 31.45 4.71 8.35
CA ARG A 3 30.64 5.89 8.67
C ARG A 3 29.49 5.99 7.66
N TYR A 4 28.24 5.81 8.10
CA TYR A 4 27.06 6.12 7.27
C TYR A 4 26.66 7.59 7.49
N SER A 5 26.78 8.38 6.43
CA SER A 5 26.20 9.71 6.28
C SER A 5 24.77 9.58 5.75
N HIS A 6 23.82 10.40 6.23
CA HIS A 6 22.48 10.52 5.65
C HIS A 6 22.56 10.67 4.12
N VAL A 7 21.89 9.78 3.38
CA VAL A 7 21.80 9.83 1.92
C VAL A 7 20.41 10.35 1.58
N ASP A 8 20.34 11.52 0.96
CA ASP A 8 19.10 12.09 0.45
C ASP A 8 18.63 11.27 -0.77
N ILE A 9 17.33 10.92 -0.86
CA ILE A 9 16.77 10.12 -1.97
C ILE A 9 17.08 10.78 -3.32
N SER A 10 17.10 12.11 -3.37
CA SER A 10 17.46 12.89 -4.56
C SER A 10 18.91 12.65 -5.03
N THR A 11 19.76 12.08 -4.18
CA THR A 11 21.17 11.77 -4.46
C THR A 11 21.44 10.29 -4.77
N LEU A 12 20.47 9.39 -4.55
CA LEU A 12 20.61 7.97 -4.95
C LEU A 12 20.60 7.84 -6.48
N PRO A 13 21.49 7.01 -7.06
CA PRO A 13 21.48 6.74 -8.48
C PRO A 13 20.18 6.03 -8.87
N THR A 14 19.57 6.46 -9.96
CA THR A 14 18.47 5.78 -10.64
C THR A 14 18.96 4.44 -11.23
N LEU A 15 18.05 3.54 -11.58
CA LEU A 15 18.41 2.22 -12.11
C LEU A 15 19.32 2.31 -13.35
N PHE A 16 19.06 3.30 -14.20
CA PHE A 16 19.92 3.67 -15.33
C PHE A 16 20.74 4.93 -15.03
N PRO A 17 21.84 5.19 -15.78
CA PRO A 17 22.54 6.47 -15.70
C PRO A 17 21.59 7.66 -15.83
N ALA A 18 21.79 8.71 -15.04
CA ALA A 18 20.93 9.90 -14.98
C ALA A 18 20.44 10.42 -16.35
N PRO A 19 21.27 10.55 -17.41
CA PRO A 19 20.77 11.01 -18.71
C PRO A 19 19.77 10.06 -19.37
N VAL A 20 19.93 8.74 -19.18
CA VAL A 20 19.02 7.71 -19.72
C VAL A 20 17.72 7.69 -18.92
N ALA A 21 17.80 7.69 -17.58
CA ALA A 21 16.61 7.73 -16.73
C ALA A 21 15.77 8.99 -16.96
N THR A 22 16.41 10.15 -17.13
CA THR A 22 15.73 11.41 -17.46
C THR A 22 15.10 11.37 -18.84
N ALA A 23 15.78 10.76 -19.83
CA ALA A 23 15.22 10.56 -21.16
C ALA A 23 14.00 9.61 -21.15
N ILE A 24 14.06 8.53 -20.36
CA ILE A 24 12.93 7.61 -20.17
C ILE A 24 11.74 8.35 -19.56
N THR A 25 11.94 9.14 -18.50
CA THR A 25 10.86 9.95 -17.92
C THR A 25 10.32 10.99 -18.88
N ALA A 26 11.18 11.67 -19.66
CA ALA A 26 10.75 12.63 -20.67
C ALA A 26 9.93 11.96 -21.80
N LEU A 27 10.36 10.78 -22.26
CA LEU A 27 9.63 10.00 -23.27
C LEU A 27 8.30 9.48 -22.72
N ALA A 28 8.29 8.95 -21.50
CA ALA A 28 7.08 8.43 -20.87
C ALA A 28 6.06 9.54 -20.57
N THR A 29 6.51 10.70 -20.09
CA THR A 29 5.64 11.87 -19.91
C THR A 29 5.08 12.35 -21.24
N SER A 30 5.91 12.48 -22.28
CA SER A 30 5.46 12.83 -23.63
C SER A 30 4.44 11.82 -24.19
N ALA A 31 4.71 10.52 -24.04
CA ALA A 31 3.81 9.46 -24.48
C ALA A 31 2.47 9.51 -23.74
N ARG A 32 2.46 9.76 -22.42
CA ARG A 32 1.22 9.93 -21.64
C ARG A 32 0.41 11.14 -22.09
N TYR A 33 1.06 12.28 -22.35
CA TYR A 33 0.38 13.44 -22.90
C TYR A 33 -0.21 13.14 -24.28
N SER A 34 0.56 12.49 -25.16
CA SER A 34 0.08 12.09 -26.48
C SER A 34 -1.11 11.13 -26.39
N LEU A 35 -1.06 10.15 -25.48
CA LEU A 35 -2.16 9.23 -25.24
C LEU A 35 -3.41 9.99 -24.78
N ARG A 36 -3.32 10.85 -23.76
CA ARG A 36 -4.46 11.65 -23.29
C ARG A 36 -5.09 12.51 -24.40
N ILE A 37 -4.26 13.12 -25.24
CA ILE A 37 -4.74 13.89 -26.39
C ILE A 37 -5.45 12.98 -27.40
N SER A 38 -4.88 11.81 -27.70
CA SER A 38 -5.52 10.82 -28.58
C SER A 38 -6.86 10.33 -28.03
N ALA A 39 -6.99 10.08 -26.72
CA ALA A 39 -8.25 9.67 -26.11
C ALA A 39 -9.35 10.71 -26.34
N PHE A 40 -9.04 11.99 -26.15
CA PHE A 40 -9.99 13.08 -26.42
C PHE A 40 -10.47 13.07 -27.88
N PHE A 41 -9.55 12.91 -28.85
CA PHE A 41 -9.94 12.85 -30.26
C PHE A 41 -10.75 11.60 -30.61
N ILE A 42 -10.41 10.44 -30.03
CA ILE A 42 -11.14 9.20 -30.28
C ILE A 42 -12.56 9.27 -29.70
N GLU A 43 -12.72 9.80 -28.48
CA GLU A 43 -14.02 10.03 -27.86
C GLU A 43 -14.88 10.96 -28.73
N MET A 44 -14.33 12.09 -29.17
CA MET A 44 -15.01 13.02 -30.07
C MET A 44 -15.45 12.34 -31.40
N ILE A 45 -14.59 11.49 -31.99
CA ILE A 45 -14.91 10.76 -33.22
C ILE A 45 -16.01 9.73 -32.98
N LEU A 46 -15.95 8.98 -31.88
CA LEU A 46 -16.93 7.95 -31.55
C LEU A 46 -18.29 8.58 -31.24
N GLU A 47 -18.35 9.64 -30.44
CA GLU A 47 -19.58 10.38 -30.16
C GLU A 47 -20.17 11.00 -31.44
N GLY A 48 -19.32 11.60 -32.28
CA GLY A 48 -19.74 12.13 -33.58
C GLY A 48 -20.28 11.05 -34.52
N SER A 49 -19.66 9.86 -34.51
CA SER A 49 -20.08 8.70 -35.30
C SER A 49 -21.42 8.11 -34.81
N GLN A 50 -21.60 8.03 -33.50
CA GLN A 50 -22.87 7.62 -32.88
C GLN A 50 -23.99 8.60 -33.23
N TYR A 51 -23.74 9.91 -33.07
CA TYR A 51 -24.70 10.96 -33.38
C TYR A 51 -25.11 10.94 -34.85
N SER A 52 -24.13 10.88 -35.76
CA SER A 52 -24.39 10.85 -37.21
C SER A 52 -25.13 9.59 -37.66
N THR A 53 -24.78 8.42 -37.11
CA THR A 53 -25.48 7.16 -37.42
C THR A 53 -26.93 7.19 -36.96
N ARG A 54 -27.17 7.67 -35.72
CA ARG A 54 -28.52 7.83 -35.17
C ARG A 54 -29.36 8.79 -35.99
N LEU A 55 -28.78 9.93 -36.38
CA LEU A 55 -29.44 10.91 -37.24
C LEU A 55 -29.72 10.33 -38.64
N GLY A 56 -28.78 9.60 -39.23
CA GLY A 56 -28.91 8.95 -40.54
C GLY A 56 -30.02 7.91 -40.56
N LEU A 57 -30.04 7.00 -39.60
CA LEU A 57 -31.10 5.99 -39.47
C LEU A 57 -32.46 6.65 -39.17
N GLY A 58 -32.49 7.67 -38.32
CA GLY A 58 -33.71 8.41 -37.99
C GLY A 58 -34.30 9.15 -39.19
N THR A 59 -33.46 9.81 -40.00
CA THR A 59 -33.88 10.52 -41.21
C THR A 59 -34.34 9.57 -42.31
N ALA A 60 -33.58 8.50 -42.56
CA ALA A 60 -33.95 7.45 -43.53
C ALA A 60 -35.29 6.78 -43.16
N ARG A 61 -35.48 6.44 -41.88
CA ARG A 61 -36.74 5.90 -41.38
C ARG A 61 -37.91 6.85 -41.63
N ARG A 62 -37.77 8.14 -41.29
CA ARG A 62 -38.83 9.15 -41.51
C ARG A 62 -39.14 9.35 -42.98
N ALA A 63 -38.11 9.41 -43.83
CA ALA A 63 -38.29 9.57 -45.28
C ALA A 63 -39.05 8.38 -45.88
N LEU A 64 -38.69 7.15 -45.50
CA LEU A 64 -39.33 5.94 -46.02
C LEU A 64 -40.79 5.83 -45.55
N ILE A 65 -41.08 6.11 -44.28
CA ILE A 65 -42.46 6.16 -43.75
C ILE A 65 -43.28 7.26 -44.46
N THR A 66 -42.68 8.41 -44.73
CA THR A 66 -43.34 9.52 -45.45
C THR A 66 -43.63 9.14 -46.91
N ALA A 67 -42.68 8.50 -47.59
CA ALA A 67 -42.86 8.02 -48.95
C ALA A 67 -44.00 7.00 -49.04
N ILE A 68 -44.01 5.98 -48.17
CA ILE A 68 -45.05 4.94 -48.14
C ILE A 68 -46.42 5.52 -47.78
N SER A 69 -46.50 6.43 -46.81
CA SER A 69 -47.75 7.10 -46.45
C SER A 69 -48.26 8.07 -47.52
N SER A 70 -47.37 8.66 -48.33
CA SER A 70 -47.74 9.47 -49.48
C SER A 70 -48.25 8.63 -50.65
N ALA A 71 -47.59 7.50 -50.95
CA ALA A 71 -48.05 6.52 -51.92
C ALA A 71 -49.42 5.93 -51.54
N ARG A 72 -49.64 5.65 -50.24
CA ARG A 72 -50.94 5.26 -49.69
C ARG A 72 -52.04 6.27 -50.02
N ARG A 73 -51.80 7.57 -49.87
CA ARG A 73 -52.78 8.62 -50.20
C ARG A 73 -53.17 8.66 -51.68
N VAL A 74 -52.27 8.27 -52.58
CA VAL A 74 -52.53 8.23 -54.03
C VAL A 74 -53.30 6.97 -54.43
N TYR A 75 -52.99 5.81 -53.83
CA TYR A 75 -53.60 4.52 -54.18
C TYR A 75 -54.93 4.22 -53.48
N LEU A 76 -55.24 4.86 -52.35
CA LEU A 76 -56.52 4.72 -51.64
C LEU A 76 -57.73 5.28 -52.42
N PHE A 77 -57.53 5.93 -53.57
CA PHE A 77 -58.63 6.25 -54.49
C PHE A 77 -59.20 4.99 -55.17
N PHE A 78 -58.59 3.80 -55.03
CA PHE A 78 -58.94 2.62 -55.83
C PHE A 78 -59.22 1.30 -55.06
N LEU A 79 -58.64 0.99 -53.88
CA LEU A 79 -58.90 -0.30 -53.16
C LEU A 79 -58.63 -0.26 -51.63
N ASP A 80 -59.58 -0.79 -50.83
CA ASP A 80 -59.54 -0.89 -49.35
C ASP A 80 -58.60 -2.00 -48.80
N ILE A 81 -58.31 -3.02 -49.61
CA ILE A 81 -57.50 -4.20 -49.22
C ILE A 81 -56.02 -3.84 -48.96
N LEU A 82 -55.55 -2.68 -49.45
CA LEU A 82 -54.16 -2.25 -49.36
C LEU A 82 -53.75 -1.76 -47.95
N ASP A 83 -54.72 -1.44 -47.09
CA ASP A 83 -54.47 -0.79 -45.80
C ASP A 83 -53.80 -1.73 -44.77
N GLN A 84 -54.19 -3.01 -44.74
CA GLN A 84 -53.59 -4.00 -43.83
C GLN A 84 -52.12 -4.27 -44.18
N TYR A 85 -51.82 -4.41 -45.49
CA TYR A 85 -50.46 -4.64 -45.97
C TYR A 85 -49.55 -3.41 -45.80
N THR A 86 -50.10 -2.20 -45.94
CA THR A 86 -49.32 -0.96 -45.77
C THR A 86 -48.94 -0.72 -44.30
N ASN A 87 -49.87 -0.94 -43.36
CA ASN A 87 -49.58 -0.83 -41.93
C ASN A 87 -48.56 -1.87 -41.47
N LEU A 88 -48.64 -3.11 -42.00
CA LEU A 88 -47.64 -4.15 -41.77
C LEU A 88 -46.26 -3.74 -42.32
N GLY A 89 -46.21 -3.15 -43.52
CA GLY A 89 -44.97 -2.64 -44.12
C GLY A 89 -44.31 -1.53 -43.28
N ILE A 90 -45.10 -0.55 -42.80
CA ILE A 90 -44.61 0.52 -41.91
C ILE A 90 -44.10 -0.06 -40.59
N TYR A 91 -44.81 -1.05 -40.02
CA TYR A 91 -44.41 -1.75 -38.79
C TYR A 91 -43.06 -2.47 -38.95
N ILE A 92 -42.90 -3.25 -40.03
CA ILE A 92 -41.65 -3.96 -40.34
C ILE A 92 -40.50 -2.97 -40.53
N ILE A 93 -40.71 -1.89 -41.29
CA ILE A 93 -39.70 -0.85 -41.50
C ILE A 93 -39.30 -0.20 -40.18
N HIS A 94 -40.26 0.18 -39.34
CA HIS A 94 -39.96 0.77 -38.04
C HIS A 94 -39.07 -0.16 -37.22
N HIS A 95 -39.45 -1.42 -37.07
CA HIS A 95 -38.70 -2.35 -36.25
C HIS A 95 -37.34 -2.71 -36.86
N ALA A 96 -37.22 -2.82 -38.18
CA ALA A 96 -35.94 -3.05 -38.84
C ALA A 96 -34.96 -1.89 -38.58
N PHE A 97 -35.41 -0.62 -38.67
CA PHE A 97 -34.57 0.53 -38.36
C PHE A 97 -34.24 0.65 -36.87
N THR A 98 -35.18 0.35 -35.97
CA THR A 98 -34.91 0.34 -34.52
C THR A 98 -33.89 -0.75 -34.17
N LEU A 99 -34.00 -1.93 -34.79
CA LEU A 99 -33.04 -3.03 -34.61
C LEU A 99 -31.66 -2.64 -35.16
N ALA A 100 -31.60 -2.00 -36.33
CA ALA A 100 -30.37 -1.49 -36.92
C ALA A 100 -29.72 -0.40 -36.04
N GLU A 101 -30.52 0.51 -35.47
CA GLU A 101 -30.04 1.52 -34.51
C GLU A 101 -29.47 0.84 -33.26
N LEU A 102 -30.16 -0.16 -32.73
CA LEU A 102 -29.70 -0.92 -31.55
C LEU A 102 -28.40 -1.68 -31.82
N PHE A 103 -28.26 -2.35 -32.96
CA PHE A 103 -27.03 -3.04 -33.33
C PHE A 103 -25.87 -2.07 -33.58
N ALA A 104 -26.12 -0.97 -34.29
CA ALA A 104 -25.10 0.05 -34.53
C ALA A 104 -24.64 0.69 -33.22
N MET A 105 -25.57 1.09 -32.34
CA MET A 105 -25.24 1.67 -31.04
C MET A 105 -24.51 0.68 -30.14
N SER A 106 -24.95 -0.58 -30.09
CA SER A 106 -24.25 -1.63 -29.31
C SER A 106 -22.83 -1.85 -29.83
N GLY A 107 -22.63 -1.84 -31.16
CA GLY A 107 -21.30 -1.89 -31.77
C GLY A 107 -20.42 -0.70 -31.39
N PHE A 108 -20.95 0.52 -31.38
CA PHE A 108 -20.22 1.70 -30.93
C PHE A 108 -19.88 1.65 -29.43
N TYR A 109 -20.80 1.21 -28.57
CA TYR A 109 -20.54 1.07 -27.13
C TYR A 109 -19.47 0.01 -26.86
N LEU A 110 -19.53 -1.14 -27.54
CA LEU A 110 -18.50 -2.17 -27.45
C LEU A 110 -17.14 -1.63 -27.90
N THR A 111 -17.10 -0.90 -29.03
CA THR A 111 -15.88 -0.29 -29.56
C THR A 111 -15.31 0.75 -28.61
N ALA A 112 -16.17 1.63 -28.06
CA ALA A 112 -15.76 2.64 -27.09
C ALA A 112 -15.20 2.02 -25.81
N SER A 113 -15.86 0.98 -25.29
CA SER A 113 -15.39 0.24 -24.12
C SER A 113 -14.04 -0.43 -24.40
N ALA A 114 -13.89 -1.10 -25.53
CA ALA A 114 -12.64 -1.76 -25.91
C ALA A 114 -11.48 -0.77 -26.05
N ILE A 115 -11.73 0.38 -26.70
CA ILE A 115 -10.74 1.45 -26.84
C ILE A 115 -10.38 2.05 -25.49
N ASN A 116 -11.36 2.33 -24.61
CA ASN A 116 -11.09 2.88 -23.27
C ASN A 116 -10.25 1.93 -22.42
N THR A 117 -10.55 0.63 -22.46
CA THR A 117 -9.74 -0.40 -21.78
C THR A 117 -8.31 -0.43 -22.35
N ALA A 118 -8.17 -0.46 -23.68
CA ALA A 118 -6.86 -0.46 -24.33
C ALA A 118 -6.07 0.82 -24.02
N HIS A 119 -6.75 1.97 -23.97
CA HIS A 119 -6.13 3.26 -23.68
C HIS A 119 -5.64 3.33 -22.23
N THR A 120 -6.45 2.85 -21.30
CA THR A 120 -6.08 2.73 -19.89
C THR A 120 -4.86 1.83 -19.76
N ALA A 121 -4.89 0.63 -20.34
CA ALA A 121 -3.76 -0.30 -20.33
C ALA A 121 -2.47 0.31 -20.94
N ALA A 122 -2.57 1.08 -22.01
CA ALA A 122 -1.42 1.75 -22.63
C ALA A 122 -0.81 2.85 -21.74
N GLN A 123 -1.65 3.71 -21.15
CA GLN A 123 -1.19 4.75 -20.22
C GLN A 123 -0.49 4.13 -19.01
N GLU A 124 -1.12 3.08 -18.48
CA GLU A 124 -0.63 2.27 -17.38
C GLU A 124 0.72 1.59 -17.67
N SER A 125 0.92 1.09 -18.89
CA SER A 125 2.18 0.45 -19.31
C SER A 125 3.33 1.46 -19.41
N VAL A 126 3.04 2.65 -19.97
CA VAL A 126 4.03 3.74 -20.04
C VAL A 126 4.38 4.25 -18.64
N GLU A 127 3.42 4.28 -17.72
CA GLU A 127 3.63 4.67 -16.33
C GLU A 127 4.42 3.62 -15.53
N LEU A 128 4.21 2.31 -15.76
CA LEU A 128 5.09 1.26 -15.23
C LEU A 128 6.52 1.48 -15.63
N PHE A 129 6.71 1.72 -16.93
CA PHE A 129 8.04 1.87 -17.49
C PHE A 129 8.77 3.06 -16.88
N ASP A 130 8.10 4.20 -16.70
CA ASP A 130 8.63 5.36 -15.99
C ASP A 130 8.87 5.07 -14.50
N SER A 131 7.94 4.40 -13.81
CA SER A 131 8.07 4.08 -12.39
C SER A 131 9.27 3.17 -12.10
N LEU A 132 9.57 2.21 -12.98
CA LEU A 132 10.68 1.26 -12.81
C LEU A 132 12.02 1.86 -13.28
N PHE A 133 12.03 2.54 -14.43
CA PHE A 133 13.26 2.90 -15.15
C PHE A 133 13.53 4.40 -15.28
N GLY A 134 12.59 5.24 -14.86
CA GLY A 134 12.70 6.68 -14.93
C GLY A 134 13.52 7.30 -13.80
N SER A 135 13.53 8.63 -13.76
CA SER A 135 14.21 9.46 -12.75
C SER A 135 13.46 9.61 -11.41
N ASN A 136 12.65 8.62 -11.06
CA ASN A 136 11.58 8.69 -10.06
C ASN A 136 12.06 8.13 -8.71
N ASP A 137 11.40 8.50 -7.61
CA ASP A 137 11.68 7.94 -6.28
C ASP A 137 11.55 6.41 -6.26
N SER A 138 10.62 5.86 -7.04
CA SER A 138 10.45 4.41 -7.22
C SER A 138 11.65 3.73 -7.89
N SER A 139 12.28 4.36 -8.89
CA SER A 139 13.48 3.80 -9.52
C SER A 139 14.70 3.89 -8.59
N ARG A 140 14.80 4.98 -7.81
CA ARG A 140 15.86 5.20 -6.82
C ARG A 140 15.74 4.22 -5.64
N ALA A 141 14.52 3.94 -5.22
CA ALA A 141 14.17 2.91 -4.24
C ALA A 141 14.62 1.52 -4.66
N LEU A 142 14.24 1.15 -5.88
CA LEU A 142 14.53 -0.15 -6.47
C LEU A 142 16.04 -0.32 -6.70
N SER A 143 16.73 0.74 -7.10
CA SER A 143 18.21 0.83 -7.11
C SER A 143 18.81 0.64 -5.72
N GLY A 144 18.18 1.17 -4.67
CA GLY A 144 18.56 0.94 -3.28
C GLY A 144 18.44 -0.53 -2.86
N ILE A 145 17.33 -1.19 -3.17
CA ILE A 145 17.13 -2.63 -2.95
C ILE A 145 18.20 -3.44 -3.71
N ILE A 146 18.44 -3.11 -4.98
CA ILE A 146 19.48 -3.75 -5.80
C ILE A 146 20.89 -3.54 -5.21
N THR A 147 21.15 -2.38 -4.64
CA THR A 147 22.43 -2.08 -3.98
C THR A 147 22.62 -2.94 -2.72
N LEU A 148 21.55 -3.21 -1.97
CA LEU A 148 21.59 -4.13 -0.84
C LEU A 148 21.75 -5.58 -1.26
N LEU A 149 20.98 -6.02 -2.26
CA LEU A 149 21.09 -7.35 -2.84
C LEU A 149 22.50 -7.60 -3.36
N ARG A 150 23.11 -6.59 -4.00
CA ARG A 150 24.51 -6.63 -4.39
C ARG A 150 25.45 -6.85 -3.20
N ARG A 151 25.21 -6.21 -2.05
CA ARG A 151 26.05 -6.40 -0.87
C ARG A 151 25.96 -7.84 -0.36
N GLU A 152 24.74 -8.37 -0.21
CA GLU A 152 24.51 -9.76 0.20
C GLU A 152 25.12 -10.75 -0.81
N LEU A 153 25.04 -10.43 -2.10
CA LEU A 153 25.59 -11.24 -3.18
C LEU A 153 27.13 -11.25 -3.18
N LEU A 154 27.76 -10.11 -2.90
CA LEU A 154 29.22 -10.02 -2.77
C LEU A 154 29.75 -10.80 -1.56
N GLU A 155 28.90 -11.10 -0.59
CA GLU A 155 29.23 -11.93 0.57
C GLU A 155 29.07 -13.43 0.26
N ASP A 156 28.29 -13.82 -0.75
CA ASP A 156 28.03 -15.22 -1.15
C ASP A 156 29.21 -15.85 -1.92
N GLU A 157 29.72 -16.97 -1.43
CA GLU A 157 30.87 -17.68 -2.03
C GLU A 157 30.56 -18.23 -3.43
N ARG A 158 29.31 -18.66 -3.70
CA ARG A 158 28.88 -19.15 -5.03
C ARG A 158 29.05 -18.08 -6.11
N PHE A 159 28.91 -16.82 -5.71
CA PHE A 159 29.05 -15.68 -6.59
C PHE A 159 30.52 -15.26 -6.77
N LYS A 160 31.35 -15.34 -5.70
CA LYS A 160 32.78 -15.02 -5.75
C LYS A 160 33.58 -15.94 -6.67
N GLU A 161 33.22 -17.22 -6.74
CA GLU A 161 33.90 -18.21 -7.59
C GLU A 161 33.78 -17.91 -9.10
N ARG A 162 32.83 -17.05 -9.51
CA ARG A 162 32.49 -16.77 -10.92
C ARG A 162 32.76 -15.31 -11.35
N ASP A 163 33.70 -14.63 -10.69
CA ASP A 163 34.03 -13.20 -10.86
C ASP A 163 33.85 -12.67 -12.30
N THR A 164 32.71 -12.01 -12.53
CA THR A 164 32.36 -11.39 -13.81
C THR A 164 32.25 -9.87 -13.68
N GLY A 165 32.97 -9.24 -12.75
CA GLY A 165 33.07 -7.78 -12.66
C GLY A 165 31.79 -7.06 -12.20
N ALA A 166 31.99 -6.01 -11.42
CA ALA A 166 30.96 -5.28 -10.68
C ALA A 166 29.77 -4.73 -11.50
N LEU A 167 29.99 -4.38 -12.77
CA LEU A 167 28.96 -3.74 -13.61
C LEU A 167 28.04 -4.76 -14.29
N ARG A 168 28.56 -5.94 -14.63
CA ARG A 168 27.77 -7.01 -15.26
C ARG A 168 26.82 -7.66 -14.27
N SER A 169 27.25 -7.84 -13.02
CA SER A 169 26.41 -8.39 -11.95
C SER A 169 25.23 -7.50 -11.57
N LEU A 170 25.42 -6.18 -11.52
CA LEU A 170 24.33 -5.22 -11.33
C LEU A 170 23.31 -5.25 -12.46
N THR A 171 23.79 -5.29 -13.71
CA THR A 171 22.92 -5.36 -14.89
C THR A 171 22.13 -6.66 -14.91
N ALA A 172 22.78 -7.78 -14.55
CA ALA A 172 22.14 -9.09 -14.44
C ALA A 172 21.08 -9.13 -13.32
N MET A 173 21.39 -8.66 -12.11
CA MET A 173 20.42 -8.60 -11.00
C MET A 173 19.22 -7.73 -11.35
N THR A 174 19.47 -6.58 -11.98
CA THR A 174 18.42 -5.68 -12.44
C THR A 174 17.49 -6.40 -13.41
N LYS A 175 18.04 -7.11 -14.40
CA LYS A 175 17.28 -7.90 -15.37
C LYS A 175 16.49 -9.02 -14.69
N ALA A 176 17.10 -9.74 -13.76
CA ALA A 176 16.46 -10.86 -13.08
C ALA A 176 15.29 -10.42 -12.20
N LEU A 177 15.46 -9.36 -11.39
CA LEU A 177 14.37 -8.80 -10.59
C LEU A 177 13.27 -8.19 -11.46
N THR A 178 13.64 -7.55 -12.57
CA THR A 178 12.67 -7.07 -13.56
C THR A 178 11.87 -8.22 -14.15
N ALA A 179 12.54 -9.31 -14.54
CA ALA A 179 11.90 -10.50 -15.07
C ALA A 179 10.97 -11.12 -14.02
N PHE A 180 11.38 -11.20 -12.76
CA PHE A 180 10.53 -11.68 -11.66
C PHE A 180 9.30 -10.79 -11.44
N ALA A 181 9.46 -9.46 -11.44
CA ALA A 181 8.34 -8.52 -11.34
C ALA A 181 7.38 -8.63 -12.54
N CYS A 182 7.90 -8.79 -13.76
CA CYS A 182 7.09 -9.06 -14.95
C CYS A 182 6.34 -10.39 -14.85
N LEU A 183 7.01 -11.43 -14.34
CA LEU A 183 6.44 -12.76 -14.14
C LEU A 183 5.31 -12.72 -13.11
N GLN A 184 5.51 -12.03 -11.99
CA GLN A 184 4.48 -11.79 -10.98
C GLN A 184 3.29 -11.05 -11.59
N SER A 185 3.51 -9.94 -12.30
CA SER A 185 2.44 -9.18 -12.94
C SER A 185 1.62 -9.99 -13.96
N ALA A 186 2.28 -10.84 -14.75
CA ALA A 186 1.60 -11.66 -15.76
C ALA A 186 0.82 -12.84 -15.17
N THR A 187 1.27 -13.37 -14.03
CA THR A 187 0.62 -14.50 -13.35
C THR A 187 -0.45 -14.05 -12.37
N GLU A 188 -0.30 -12.86 -11.76
CA GLU A 188 -1.31 -12.25 -10.88
C GLU A 188 -2.59 -11.86 -11.61
N GLY A 189 -2.49 -11.42 -12.87
CA GLY A 189 -3.66 -11.13 -13.71
C GLY A 189 -4.52 -12.35 -14.06
N GLY A 190 -3.97 -13.57 -13.98
CA GLY A 190 -4.73 -14.84 -14.07
C GLY A 190 -5.16 -15.38 -12.70
N PHE A 191 -4.61 -14.83 -11.62
CA PHE A 191 -4.85 -15.19 -10.21
C PHE A 191 -5.82 -14.25 -9.51
N GLU A 192 -6.61 -13.45 -10.25
CA GLU A 192 -7.81 -12.79 -9.69
C GLU A 192 -8.80 -13.79 -9.04
N HIS A 193 -8.63 -15.10 -9.29
CA HIS A 193 -9.40 -16.17 -8.66
C HIS A 193 -8.75 -16.85 -7.44
N THR A 194 -7.49 -16.55 -7.09
CA THR A 194 -6.81 -17.23 -5.96
C THR A 194 -6.11 -16.28 -4.99
N SER A 195 -5.96 -14.99 -5.33
CA SER A 195 -5.68 -13.93 -4.34
C SER A 195 -6.96 -13.34 -3.73
N GLN A 196 -8.13 -13.89 -4.08
CA GLN A 196 -9.17 -14.07 -3.08
C GLN A 196 -8.66 -15.12 -2.06
N CYS A 197 -7.79 -14.68 -1.14
CA CYS A 197 -8.12 -14.91 0.27
C CYS A 197 -9.63 -14.65 0.34
N THR A 198 -10.42 -15.54 0.91
CA THR A 198 -11.87 -15.39 1.07
C THR A 198 -12.17 -14.19 1.98
N CYS A 199 -11.78 -13.00 1.54
CA CYS A 199 -11.94 -11.74 2.21
C CYS A 199 -13.41 -11.40 2.06
N HIS A 200 -14.19 -11.90 3.01
CA HIS A 200 -15.50 -11.36 3.26
C HIS A 200 -15.33 -9.85 3.38
N THR A 201 -15.88 -9.13 2.40
CA THR A 201 -16.12 -7.70 2.56
C THR A 201 -16.90 -7.62 3.87
N MET A 202 -16.43 -6.84 4.85
CA MET A 202 -17.25 -6.56 6.02
C MET A 202 -18.42 -5.68 5.57
N SER A 203 -19.42 -6.31 4.94
CA SER A 203 -20.73 -5.78 4.72
C SER A 203 -21.41 -5.73 6.07
N THR A 204 -21.33 -4.58 6.75
CA THR A 204 -22.27 -4.09 7.79
C THR A 204 -22.79 -5.08 8.83
N GLU A 205 -22.16 -6.22 9.03
CA GLU A 205 -22.47 -7.18 10.05
C GLU A 205 -21.37 -7.07 11.10
N SER A 206 -21.85 -6.90 12.33
CA SER A 206 -21.08 -6.77 13.55
C SER A 206 -19.88 -7.70 13.63
N PRO A 207 -18.77 -7.26 14.25
CA PRO A 207 -17.58 -8.09 14.44
C PRO A 207 -17.95 -9.43 15.10
N PRO A 208 -17.16 -10.50 14.90
CA PRO A 208 -17.44 -11.81 15.48
C PRO A 208 -17.65 -11.65 16.98
N THR A 209 -18.88 -11.92 17.40
CA THR A 209 -19.32 -11.77 18.78
C THR A 209 -18.69 -12.87 19.64
N HIS A 210 -17.50 -12.60 20.17
CA HIS A 210 -17.26 -13.00 21.54
C HIS A 210 -18.13 -12.08 22.41
N GLY A 211 -19.16 -12.69 23.01
CA GLY A 211 -20.26 -12.13 23.81
C GLY A 211 -20.28 -10.63 24.14
N THR A 212 -21.37 -9.95 23.75
CA THR A 212 -21.97 -8.82 24.51
C THR A 212 -20.99 -7.76 25.05
N ASP A 213 -20.08 -7.27 24.22
CA ASP A 213 -19.20 -6.17 24.62
C ASP A 213 -19.78 -4.83 24.19
N THR A 214 -20.37 -4.14 25.16
CA THR A 214 -20.68 -2.71 25.08
C THR A 214 -19.39 -1.93 24.78
N PRO A 215 -19.43 -0.82 24.01
CA PRO A 215 -18.25 -0.01 23.68
C PRO A 215 -17.43 0.43 24.89
N ASP A 216 -18.04 0.47 26.08
CA ASP A 216 -17.38 0.74 27.36
C ASP A 216 -16.35 -0.33 27.79
N LYS A 217 -16.37 -1.53 27.18
CA LYS A 217 -15.43 -2.62 27.47
C LYS A 217 -14.26 -2.72 26.48
N LEU A 218 -14.32 -2.01 25.35
CA LEU A 218 -13.28 -2.03 24.32
C LEU A 218 -12.32 -0.87 24.56
N PHE A 219 -11.03 -1.17 24.75
CA PHE A 219 -9.97 -0.18 24.79
C PHE A 219 -9.20 -0.20 23.45
N PRO A 220 -8.95 0.95 22.81
CA PRO A 220 -9.39 2.30 23.18
C PRO A 220 -10.89 2.53 22.92
N HIS A 221 -11.51 3.41 23.72
CA HIS A 221 -12.96 3.65 23.77
C HIS A 221 -13.53 4.42 22.56
N ASP A 222 -13.44 3.85 21.35
CA ASP A 222 -14.14 4.28 20.13
C ASP A 222 -14.21 3.10 19.13
N SER A 223 -14.96 3.28 18.02
CA SER A 223 -15.01 2.26 16.96
C SER A 223 -13.64 2.06 16.29
N LEU A 224 -13.34 0.84 15.85
CA LEU A 224 -12.08 0.47 15.20
C LEU A 224 -11.67 1.44 14.07
N LEU A 225 -12.60 1.78 13.16
CA LEU A 225 -12.30 2.66 12.02
C LEU A 225 -11.92 4.09 12.45
N LYS A 226 -12.60 4.63 13.47
CA LYS A 226 -12.24 5.95 14.02
C LYS A 226 -10.89 5.92 14.74
N ASN A 227 -10.58 4.84 15.46
CA ASN A 227 -9.27 4.66 16.09
C ASN A 227 -8.16 4.52 15.04
N ILE A 228 -8.39 3.72 13.98
CA ILE A 228 -7.47 3.59 12.84
C ILE A 228 -7.17 4.95 12.22
N HIS A 229 -8.19 5.79 11.97
CA HIS A 229 -7.94 7.13 11.43
C HIS A 229 -7.26 8.05 12.45
N ARG A 230 -7.71 8.06 13.71
CA ARG A 230 -7.14 8.91 14.77
C ARG A 230 -5.66 8.62 14.95
N PHE A 231 -5.27 7.38 15.21
CA PHE A 231 -3.87 7.05 15.50
C PHE A 231 -2.98 7.13 14.26
N MET A 232 -3.56 7.08 13.05
CA MET A 232 -2.83 7.43 11.82
C MET A 232 -2.43 8.91 11.84
N ARG A 233 -3.33 9.81 12.25
CA ARG A 233 -3.00 11.24 12.41
C ARG A 233 -1.92 11.48 13.45
N PHE A 234 -1.90 10.72 14.55
CA PHE A 234 -0.77 10.78 15.50
C PHE A 234 0.53 10.35 14.81
N SER A 235 0.50 9.22 14.10
CA SER A 235 1.67 8.67 13.39
C SER A 235 2.22 9.61 12.32
N SER A 236 1.37 10.25 11.51
CA SER A 236 1.79 11.23 10.49
C SER A 236 2.25 12.55 11.10
N ALA A 237 1.62 13.01 12.19
CA ALA A 237 2.01 14.23 12.90
C ALA A 237 3.46 14.20 13.41
N ALA A 238 3.95 13.01 13.78
CA ALA A 238 5.31 12.84 14.31
C ALA A 238 6.42 13.26 13.33
N TYR A 239 6.13 13.33 12.03
CA TYR A 239 7.07 13.75 11.00
C TYR A 239 7.37 15.26 10.99
N GLY A 240 6.53 16.07 11.65
CA GLY A 240 6.75 17.50 11.85
C GLY A 240 6.32 18.41 10.69
N GLN A 241 6.37 19.73 10.94
CA GLN A 241 5.67 20.73 10.12
C GLN A 241 6.16 20.82 8.68
N ASN A 242 7.47 20.68 8.45
CA ASN A 242 8.04 20.79 7.10
C ASN A 242 7.58 19.63 6.21
N PHE A 243 7.50 18.44 6.80
CA PHE A 243 7.04 17.24 6.11
C PHE A 243 5.54 17.32 5.81
N LEU A 244 4.72 17.70 6.81
CA LEU A 244 3.28 17.89 6.63
C LEU A 244 2.98 18.94 5.55
N ARG A 245 3.76 20.02 5.47
CA ARG A 245 3.60 21.08 4.46
C ARG A 245 3.96 20.63 3.04
N ILE A 246 5.13 20.00 2.86
CA ILE A 246 5.60 19.54 1.54
C ILE A 246 4.61 18.56 0.92
N LEU A 247 3.96 17.76 1.77
CA LEU A 247 3.05 16.70 1.36
C LEU A 247 1.57 17.11 1.35
N GLY A 248 1.26 18.38 1.58
CA GLY A 248 -0.12 18.89 1.56
C GLY A 248 -1.01 18.34 2.68
N MET A 249 -0.43 17.79 3.76
CA MET A 249 -1.14 17.24 4.92
C MET A 249 -1.43 18.29 6.01
N GLY A 250 -1.37 19.58 5.69
CA GLY A 250 -1.69 20.67 6.61
C GLY A 250 -2.31 21.84 5.86
N SER A 251 -3.12 22.65 6.54
CA SER A 251 -3.59 23.91 5.95
C SER A 251 -2.36 24.79 5.68
N THR A 252 -2.31 25.40 4.50
CA THR A 252 -1.17 26.16 3.95
C THR A 252 -0.68 27.33 4.80
N ASP A 253 -1.38 27.65 5.89
CA ASP A 253 -1.23 28.91 6.63
C ASP A 253 -0.34 28.80 7.88
N PHE A 254 0.02 27.58 8.31
CA PHE A 254 0.64 27.39 9.63
C PHE A 254 2.17 27.24 9.56
N THR A 255 2.86 28.38 9.65
CA THR A 255 4.31 28.41 9.93
C THR A 255 4.49 28.64 11.43
N PHE A 256 4.65 27.58 12.22
CA PHE A 256 4.83 27.74 13.66
C PHE A 256 6.27 28.18 13.97
N PRO A 257 6.46 29.30 14.69
CA PRO A 257 7.76 29.63 15.25
C PRO A 257 8.06 28.71 16.43
N SER A 258 9.33 28.35 16.60
CA SER A 258 9.77 27.77 17.87
C SER A 258 9.66 28.85 18.95
N THR A 259 8.88 28.58 19.99
CA THR A 259 8.70 29.46 21.14
C THR A 259 9.71 29.08 22.24
N GLY A 260 9.95 29.96 23.21
CA GLY A 260 10.82 29.64 24.35
C GLY A 260 10.35 28.45 25.21
N ARG A 261 9.10 28.00 25.06
CA ARG A 261 8.49 26.90 25.83
C ARG A 261 8.27 25.63 24.99
N HIS A 262 7.92 25.75 23.71
CA HIS A 262 7.61 24.63 22.83
C HIS A 262 8.23 24.80 21.44
N HIS A 263 8.80 23.70 20.91
CA HIS A 263 9.37 23.63 19.56
C HIS A 263 8.26 23.67 18.49
N ALA A 264 8.57 24.18 17.29
CA ALA A 264 7.59 24.28 16.19
C ALA A 264 6.92 22.94 15.81
N ASN A 265 7.69 21.85 15.82
CA ASN A 265 7.13 20.51 15.54
C ASN A 265 6.14 20.05 16.62
N THR A 266 6.28 20.50 17.87
CA THR A 266 5.34 20.19 18.96
C THR A 266 4.00 20.90 18.73
N TRP A 267 4.03 22.15 18.27
CA TRP A 267 2.83 22.89 17.87
C TRP A 267 2.12 22.24 16.69
N SER A 268 2.88 21.89 15.67
CA SER A 268 2.36 21.17 14.50
C SER A 268 1.76 19.83 14.90
N PHE A 269 2.36 19.10 15.83
CA PHE A 269 1.82 17.84 16.34
C PHE A 269 0.49 18.05 17.07
N ALA A 270 0.41 19.03 17.98
CA ALA A 270 -0.80 19.35 18.73
C ALA A 270 -1.96 19.70 17.79
N GLN A 271 -1.71 20.56 16.80
CA GLN A 271 -2.73 20.95 15.83
C GLN A 271 -3.18 19.77 14.96
N HIS A 272 -2.22 19.00 14.42
CA HIS A 272 -2.54 17.88 13.52
C HIS A 272 -3.30 16.75 14.23
N THR A 273 -3.07 16.56 15.53
CA THR A 273 -3.80 15.58 16.36
C THR A 273 -5.06 16.14 17.01
N ASN A 274 -5.34 17.44 16.85
CA ASN A 274 -6.42 18.16 17.52
C ASN A 274 -6.36 18.05 19.06
N LEU A 275 -5.16 18.11 19.61
CA LEU A 275 -4.90 18.15 21.06
C LEU A 275 -4.46 19.55 21.49
N SER A 276 -4.72 19.88 22.76
CA SER A 276 -4.09 21.05 23.38
C SER A 276 -2.58 20.83 23.49
N ILE A 277 -1.79 21.89 23.29
CA ILE A 277 -0.33 21.84 23.44
C ILE A 277 0.10 21.37 24.85
N ASP A 278 -0.68 21.71 25.88
CA ASP A 278 -0.43 21.31 27.27
C ASP A 278 -0.69 19.80 27.52
N CYS A 279 -1.37 19.12 26.58
CA CYS A 279 -1.55 17.67 26.63
C CYS A 279 -0.33 16.91 26.11
N ILE A 280 0.65 17.58 25.49
CA ILE A 280 1.91 16.96 25.05
C ILE A 280 2.91 17.03 26.21
N LEU A 281 3.18 15.87 26.81
CA LEU A 281 4.01 15.72 27.99
C LEU A 281 5.51 15.63 27.67
N LEU A 282 5.85 15.02 26.55
CA LEU A 282 7.24 14.82 26.13
C LEU A 282 7.35 14.97 24.61
N SER A 283 8.43 15.60 24.17
CA SER A 283 8.87 15.61 22.77
C SER A 283 10.38 15.44 22.73
N SER A 284 10.87 14.57 21.85
CA SER A 284 12.30 14.37 21.64
C SER A 284 13.03 15.66 21.17
N HIS A 285 12.30 16.64 20.64
CA HIS A 285 12.86 17.93 20.20
C HIS A 285 13.11 18.93 21.34
N THR A 286 12.59 18.66 22.53
CA THR A 286 12.72 19.52 23.72
C THR A 286 13.72 18.98 24.75
N GLU A 287 14.34 17.83 24.50
CA GLU A 287 15.35 17.26 25.39
C GLU A 287 16.69 18.00 25.24
N THR A 288 17.03 18.84 26.22
CA THR A 288 18.27 19.66 26.24
C THR A 288 19.49 18.93 26.80
N THR A 289 19.46 17.62 27.01
CA THR A 289 20.59 16.85 27.54
C THR A 289 21.22 15.97 26.47
N PRO A 290 22.37 16.36 25.87
CA PRO A 290 23.18 15.41 25.12
C PRO A 290 23.72 14.40 26.12
N SER A 291 23.24 13.16 26.09
CA SER A 291 23.83 12.10 26.92
C SER A 291 25.25 11.83 26.43
N VAL A 292 26.23 12.10 27.29
CA VAL A 292 27.68 12.04 26.99
C VAL A 292 28.20 10.59 26.79
N CYS A 293 27.32 9.57 26.83
CA CYS A 293 27.70 8.15 26.74
C CYS A 293 26.88 7.29 25.77
N ALA A 294 26.11 7.86 24.84
CA ALA A 294 25.45 7.06 23.79
C ALA A 294 26.27 7.11 22.50
N GLN A 295 27.03 6.04 22.23
CA GLN A 295 27.60 5.80 20.91
C GLN A 295 26.46 5.69 19.87
N LYS A 296 26.20 6.79 19.17
CA LYS A 296 25.77 6.88 17.77
C LYS A 296 24.75 5.84 17.27
N ALA A 297 23.67 5.59 18.02
CA ALA A 297 22.41 5.12 17.46
C ALA A 297 21.51 6.35 17.25
N SER A 298 20.88 6.50 16.08
CA SER A 298 19.98 7.63 15.82
C SER A 298 18.86 7.63 16.86
N THR A 299 18.72 8.71 17.63
CA THR A 299 17.66 8.82 18.63
C THR A 299 16.30 8.82 17.93
N LEU A 300 15.46 7.82 18.21
CA LEU A 300 14.12 7.74 17.63
C LEU A 300 13.30 8.96 18.08
N VAL A 301 12.76 9.71 17.12
CA VAL A 301 11.87 10.83 17.41
C VAL A 301 10.54 10.30 17.93
N HIS A 302 10.07 10.86 19.03
CA HIS A 302 8.86 10.40 19.70
C HIS A 302 8.12 11.56 20.38
N TYR A 303 6.82 11.33 20.62
CA TYR A 303 5.94 12.23 21.36
C TYR A 303 5.15 11.42 22.39
N LEU A 304 4.99 11.96 23.59
CA LEU A 304 4.07 11.44 24.59
C LEU A 304 2.96 12.46 24.81
N ALA A 305 1.73 12.05 24.61
CA ALA A 305 0.56 12.91 24.75
C ALA A 305 -0.53 12.25 25.60
N VAL A 306 -1.45 13.06 26.12
CA VAL A 306 -2.63 12.59 26.87
C VAL A 306 -3.89 12.98 26.12
N ASP A 307 -4.72 12.00 25.81
CA ASP A 307 -6.04 12.22 25.22
C ASP A 307 -7.11 11.96 26.29
N HIS A 308 -7.63 13.06 26.86
CA HIS A 308 -8.65 12.97 27.90
C HIS A 308 -10.00 12.46 27.38
N LYS A 309 -10.29 12.58 26.08
CA LYS A 309 -11.54 12.09 25.49
C LYS A 309 -11.53 10.57 25.39
N LEU A 310 -10.39 9.98 25.05
CA LEU A 310 -10.21 8.52 24.98
C LEU A 310 -9.74 7.90 26.30
N GLN A 311 -9.44 8.71 27.32
CA GLN A 311 -8.81 8.27 28.56
C GLN A 311 -7.54 7.44 28.28
N SER A 312 -6.66 7.98 27.43
CA SER A 312 -5.43 7.29 27.02
C SER A 312 -4.19 8.17 27.12
N VAL A 313 -3.09 7.54 27.51
CA VAL A 313 -1.74 8.05 27.34
C VAL A 313 -1.21 7.48 26.02
N ILE A 314 -0.77 8.34 25.10
CA ILE A 314 -0.41 7.96 23.73
C ILE A 314 1.09 8.20 23.53
N LEU A 315 1.83 7.13 23.27
CA LEU A 315 3.21 7.18 22.81
C LEU A 315 3.24 7.05 21.30
N THR A 316 3.71 8.09 20.62
CA THR A 316 3.87 8.10 19.16
C THR A 316 5.34 8.02 18.79
N CYS A 317 5.69 6.98 18.04
CA CYS A 317 7.03 6.77 17.49
C CYS A 317 7.05 7.18 16.02
N ARG A 318 8.00 8.05 15.65
CA ARG A 318 8.17 8.51 14.27
C ARG A 318 8.91 7.46 13.45
N GLY A 319 8.48 7.24 12.21
CA GLY A 319 9.29 6.53 11.22
C GLY A 319 10.47 7.33 10.68
N THR A 320 11.23 6.69 9.80
CA THR A 320 12.34 7.31 9.09
C THR A 320 11.85 8.29 8.03
N LEU A 321 12.65 9.33 7.79
CA LEU A 321 12.36 10.34 6.77
C LEU A 321 12.80 9.92 5.36
N GLY A 322 13.76 9.00 5.27
CA GLY A 322 14.36 8.57 4.01
C GLY A 322 14.20 7.07 3.78
N LEU A 323 13.96 6.69 2.53
CA LEU A 323 13.90 5.30 2.12
C LEU A 323 15.25 4.58 2.28
N SER A 324 16.38 5.30 2.25
CA SER A 324 17.70 4.76 2.59
C SER A 324 17.75 4.19 4.01
N ASP A 325 17.03 4.83 4.93
CA ASP A 325 17.00 4.40 6.33
C ASP A 325 16.10 3.16 6.46
N ILE A 326 14.96 3.12 5.76
CA ILE A 326 14.12 1.92 5.62
C ILE A 326 14.98 0.75 5.09
N LEU A 327 15.73 0.97 4.00
CA LEU A 327 16.61 -0.04 3.40
C LEU A 327 17.72 -0.49 4.36
N THR A 328 18.31 0.43 5.13
CA THR A 328 19.34 0.08 6.13
C THR A 328 18.74 -0.79 7.22
N ASP A 329 17.54 -0.42 7.71
CA ASP A 329 16.82 -1.18 8.72
C ASP A 329 16.55 -2.60 8.22
N LEU A 330 16.06 -2.76 6.99
CA LEU A 330 15.74 -4.06 6.37
C LEU A 330 16.89 -5.06 6.29
N THR A 331 18.14 -4.60 6.35
CA THR A 331 19.31 -5.50 6.38
C THR A 331 19.79 -5.87 7.78
N CYS A 332 19.02 -5.52 8.82
CA CYS A 332 19.35 -5.96 10.16
C CYS A 332 19.09 -7.45 10.34
N ASP A 333 19.98 -8.09 11.11
CA ASP A 333 19.78 -9.47 11.56
C ASP A 333 18.50 -9.61 12.40
N TYR A 334 18.07 -10.86 12.55
CA TYR A 334 17.05 -11.23 13.52
C TYR A 334 17.68 -11.46 14.89
N CYS A 335 16.93 -11.22 15.95
CA CYS A 335 17.33 -11.56 17.31
C CYS A 335 16.21 -12.33 18.01
N SER A 336 16.58 -13.19 18.95
CA SER A 336 15.62 -13.83 19.84
C SER A 336 14.98 -12.81 20.77
N VAL A 337 13.69 -13.01 21.03
CA VAL A 337 12.89 -12.22 21.95
C VAL A 337 12.41 -13.12 23.08
N GLU A 338 12.73 -12.74 24.31
CA GLU A 338 12.22 -13.41 25.50
C GLU A 338 10.86 -12.80 25.86
N ILE A 339 9.84 -13.64 25.92
CA ILE A 339 8.48 -13.22 26.30
C ILE A 339 8.13 -13.86 27.64
N GLU A 340 7.75 -13.00 28.59
CA GLU A 340 7.36 -13.43 29.92
C GLU A 340 6.09 -14.29 29.86
N GLY A 341 6.16 -15.52 30.37
CA GLY A 341 5.04 -16.47 30.34
C GLY A 341 4.94 -17.31 29.06
N ALA A 342 5.89 -17.19 28.14
CA ALA A 342 6.03 -18.13 27.03
C ALA A 342 6.46 -19.52 27.53
N GLY A 343 6.05 -20.58 26.82
CA GLY A 343 6.48 -21.94 27.11
C GLY A 343 8.01 -22.11 26.99
N PRO A 344 8.62 -23.09 27.68
CA PRO A 344 10.07 -23.28 27.69
C PRO A 344 10.68 -23.57 26.30
N ASP A 345 9.88 -24.03 25.34
CA ASP A 345 10.30 -24.34 23.97
C ASP A 345 9.90 -23.26 22.95
N ALA A 346 9.29 -22.15 23.38
CA ALA A 346 8.83 -21.10 22.48
C ALA A 346 9.97 -20.13 22.14
N GLU A 347 10.51 -20.25 20.94
CA GLU A 347 11.48 -19.30 20.39
C GLU A 347 10.77 -18.25 19.53
N TYR A 348 10.88 -16.99 19.92
CA TYR A 348 10.38 -15.87 19.13
C TYR A 348 11.53 -15.09 18.55
N TYR A 349 11.39 -14.66 17.29
CA TYR A 349 12.37 -13.81 16.62
C TYR A 349 11.76 -12.46 16.28
N ALA A 350 12.59 -11.42 16.35
CA ALA A 350 12.23 -10.09 15.90
C ALA A 350 13.38 -9.41 15.17
N HIS A 351 13.05 -8.33 14.47
CA HIS A 351 14.00 -7.50 13.77
C HIS A 351 14.94 -6.77 14.77
N ALA A 352 16.24 -7.10 14.75
CA ALA A 352 17.14 -6.71 15.83
C ALA A 352 17.33 -5.20 15.98
N GLY A 353 17.41 -4.44 14.88
CA GLY A 353 17.55 -2.98 14.93
C GLY A 353 16.38 -2.29 15.63
N MET A 354 15.15 -2.65 15.24
CA MET A 354 13.92 -2.12 15.81
C MET A 354 13.69 -2.59 17.25
N TYR A 355 14.03 -3.84 17.55
CA TYR A 355 13.96 -4.38 18.91
C TYR A 355 14.92 -3.65 19.86
N ARG A 356 16.17 -3.42 19.46
CA ARG A 356 17.13 -2.61 20.24
C ARG A 356 16.63 -1.18 20.48
N SER A 357 15.98 -0.59 19.48
CA SER A 357 15.38 0.74 19.61
C SER A 357 14.23 0.73 20.61
N ALA A 358 13.38 -0.31 20.59
CA ALA A 358 12.31 -0.49 21.56
C ALA A 358 12.86 -0.66 22.99
N LEU A 359 13.88 -1.50 23.18
CA LEU A 359 14.56 -1.68 24.48
C LEU A 359 15.17 -0.36 25.01
N GLY A 360 15.70 0.48 24.12
CA GLY A 360 16.22 1.79 24.48
C GLY A 360 15.15 2.70 25.09
N LEU A 361 13.92 2.67 24.56
CA LEU A 361 12.80 3.47 25.06
C LEU A 361 12.14 2.88 26.31
N THR A 362 12.13 1.55 26.49
CA THR A 362 11.57 0.90 27.68
C THR A 362 12.51 0.89 28.88
N SER A 363 13.80 1.17 28.67
CA SER A 363 14.77 1.28 29.76
C SER A 363 14.26 2.22 30.85
N LYS A 364 14.31 1.81 32.12
CA LYS A 364 13.86 2.60 33.28
C LYS A 364 14.58 3.96 33.42
N ARG A 365 15.72 4.12 32.73
CA ARG A 365 16.49 5.36 32.68
C ARG A 365 16.08 6.29 31.54
N SER A 366 15.27 5.83 30.59
CA SER A 366 14.81 6.64 29.48
C SER A 366 13.82 7.69 29.98
N SER A 367 13.86 8.87 29.36
CA SER A 367 12.88 9.94 29.57
C SER A 367 11.46 9.47 29.24
N VAL A 368 11.31 8.66 28.19
CA VAL A 368 10.03 8.08 27.76
C VAL A 368 9.42 7.21 28.84
N HIS A 369 10.20 6.27 29.40
CA HIS A 369 9.72 5.39 30.48
C HIS A 369 9.32 6.21 31.71
N GLN A 370 10.15 7.16 32.13
CA GLN A 370 9.84 8.03 33.27
C GLN A 370 8.58 8.86 33.04
N ALA A 371 8.42 9.43 31.85
CA ALA A 371 7.24 10.20 31.49
C ALA A 371 5.97 9.34 31.43
N LEU A 372 6.07 8.10 30.93
CA LEU A 372 4.98 7.12 30.94
C LEU A 372 4.56 6.76 32.37
N VAL A 373 5.50 6.47 33.26
CA VAL A 373 5.22 6.21 34.68
C VAL A 373 4.51 7.40 35.30
N LEU A 374 5.03 8.61 35.13
CA LEU A 374 4.42 9.83 35.67
C LEU A 374 3.00 10.04 35.14
N ALA A 375 2.77 9.85 33.84
CA ALA A 375 1.46 10.03 33.21
C ALA A 375 0.43 8.99 33.70
N LEU A 376 0.80 7.71 33.71
CA LEU A 376 -0.08 6.60 34.13
C LEU A 376 -0.32 6.55 35.65
N THR A 377 0.58 7.14 36.45
CA THR A 377 0.33 7.38 37.88
C THR A 377 -0.60 8.57 38.08
N LYS A 378 -0.42 9.66 37.32
CA LYS A 378 -1.28 10.85 37.40
C LYS A 378 -2.72 10.58 36.96
N TYR A 379 -2.92 9.73 35.96
CA TYR A 379 -4.24 9.40 35.40
C TYR A 379 -4.54 7.90 35.59
N PRO A 380 -5.02 7.49 36.77
CA PRO A 380 -5.13 6.07 37.10
C PRO A 380 -6.26 5.33 36.38
N SER A 381 -7.17 6.01 35.69
CA SER A 381 -8.19 5.36 34.86
C SER A 381 -7.76 5.21 33.40
N TYR A 382 -6.56 5.66 33.03
CA TYR A 382 -6.16 5.77 31.62
C TYR A 382 -5.38 4.52 31.19
N GLY A 383 -5.61 4.10 29.94
CA GLY A 383 -4.81 3.07 29.29
C GLY A 383 -3.64 3.64 28.48
N LEU A 384 -2.82 2.76 27.92
CA LEU A 384 -1.66 3.10 27.11
C LEU A 384 -1.93 2.74 25.64
N VAL A 385 -1.80 3.71 24.74
CA VAL A 385 -1.77 3.45 23.30
C VAL A 385 -0.37 3.75 22.77
N VAL A 386 0.19 2.81 22.00
CA VAL A 386 1.43 3.03 21.28
C VAL A 386 1.11 3.06 19.79
N THR A 387 1.71 3.99 19.04
CA THR A 387 1.43 4.09 17.61
C THR A 387 2.61 4.61 16.81
N GLY A 388 2.69 4.23 15.54
CA GLY A 388 3.69 4.73 14.62
C GLY A 388 3.49 4.23 13.20
N HIS A 389 4.14 4.91 12.27
CA HIS A 389 4.18 4.57 10.86
C HIS A 389 5.58 4.08 10.44
N SER A 390 5.66 3.14 9.50
CA SER A 390 6.91 2.57 8.97
C SER A 390 7.82 2.07 10.10
N LEU A 391 9.10 2.47 10.15
CA LEU A 391 10.02 2.16 11.27
C LEU A 391 9.38 2.46 12.65
N GLY A 392 8.66 3.57 12.77
CA GLY A 392 8.02 3.98 14.02
C GLY A 392 6.94 3.00 14.45
N GLY A 393 6.23 2.41 13.48
CA GLY A 393 5.28 1.32 13.71
C GLY A 393 5.98 0.04 14.14
N GLY A 394 7.14 -0.27 13.56
CA GLY A 394 7.96 -1.42 13.94
C GLY A 394 8.46 -1.33 15.39
N VAL A 395 9.01 -0.17 15.77
CA VAL A 395 9.41 0.08 17.16
C VAL A 395 8.18 0.06 18.09
N ALA A 396 7.07 0.70 17.70
CA ALA A 396 5.82 0.69 18.47
C ALA A 396 5.30 -0.73 18.76
N GLY A 397 5.29 -1.61 17.75
CA GLY A 397 4.85 -3.00 17.89
C GLY A 397 5.74 -3.82 18.83
N LEU A 398 7.05 -3.56 18.83
CA LEU A 398 8.02 -4.23 19.69
C LEU A 398 8.14 -3.64 21.10
N LEU A 399 7.55 -2.46 21.36
CA LEU A 399 7.46 -1.86 22.70
C LEU A 399 6.38 -2.51 23.57
N THR A 400 5.38 -3.13 22.95
CA THR A 400 4.19 -3.64 23.63
C THR A 400 4.19 -5.11 24.11
N PRO A 401 5.25 -5.94 24.04
CA PRO A 401 5.14 -7.36 24.41
C PRO A 401 5.05 -7.65 25.92
N ALA A 402 4.64 -6.68 26.75
CA ALA A 402 4.43 -6.89 28.18
C ALA A 402 3.09 -7.59 28.43
N VAL A 403 3.13 -8.87 28.81
CA VAL A 403 1.96 -9.64 29.22
C VAL A 403 1.80 -9.65 30.73
N HIS A 404 0.57 -9.48 31.16
CA HIS A 404 0.10 -9.79 32.50
C HIS A 404 -1.22 -10.56 32.34
N PRO A 405 -1.55 -11.51 33.24
CA PRO A 405 -2.86 -12.18 33.23
C PRO A 405 -4.00 -11.16 33.19
N SER A 406 -5.02 -11.47 32.39
CA SER A 406 -6.13 -10.59 32.05
C SER A 406 -6.88 -10.11 33.30
N ILE A 407 -6.84 -8.79 33.54
CA ILE A 407 -7.62 -8.15 34.62
C ILE A 407 -8.94 -7.59 34.07
N SER A 408 -8.91 -7.01 32.86
CA SER A 408 -10.09 -6.40 32.20
C SER A 408 -10.06 -6.52 30.67
N THR A 409 -8.89 -6.40 30.05
CA THR A 409 -8.61 -6.65 28.62
C THR A 409 -7.59 -7.80 28.48
N PRO A 410 -7.47 -8.46 27.31
CA PRO A 410 -6.52 -9.55 27.10
C PRO A 410 -5.06 -9.12 27.30
N PHE A 411 -4.75 -7.84 27.08
CA PHE A 411 -3.41 -7.28 27.29
C PHE A 411 -3.46 -6.09 28.22
N VAL A 412 -2.62 -6.12 29.27
CA VAL A 412 -2.43 -5.03 30.23
C VAL A 412 -0.95 -4.89 30.60
N THR A 413 -0.56 -3.72 31.09
CA THR A 413 0.80 -3.46 31.58
C THR A 413 1.17 -4.41 32.73
N SER A 414 2.37 -4.99 32.68
CA SER A 414 2.89 -5.92 33.69
C SER A 414 3.75 -5.24 34.75
N PHE A 415 3.95 -5.89 35.90
CA PHE A 415 4.90 -5.42 36.91
C PHE A 415 6.34 -5.37 36.38
N ALA A 416 6.72 -6.33 35.53
CA ALA A 416 8.05 -6.40 34.94
C ALA A 416 8.36 -5.19 34.05
N SER A 417 7.34 -4.64 33.37
CA SER A 417 7.48 -3.45 32.52
C SER A 417 7.98 -2.21 33.28
N GLY A 418 7.80 -2.16 34.61
CA GLY A 418 8.08 -0.97 35.43
C GLY A 418 7.03 0.14 35.32
N LEU A 419 6.01 -0.03 34.47
CA LEU A 419 4.84 0.84 34.41
C LEU A 419 3.84 0.46 35.52
N PRO A 420 2.90 1.36 35.89
CA PRO A 420 1.78 0.99 36.74
C PRO A 420 1.07 -0.24 36.13
N PRO A 421 0.91 -1.35 36.88
CA PRO A 421 0.39 -2.61 36.34
C PRO A 421 -1.13 -2.55 36.13
N GLY A 422 -1.64 -3.43 35.26
CA GLY A 422 -3.08 -3.59 35.03
C GLY A 422 -3.72 -2.50 34.16
N ARG A 423 -2.93 -1.70 33.44
CA ARG A 423 -3.44 -0.70 32.49
C ARG A 423 -3.73 -1.35 31.14
N PRO A 424 -4.92 -1.16 30.55
CA PRO A 424 -5.17 -1.58 29.18
C PRO A 424 -4.12 -1.03 28.23
N ILE A 425 -3.64 -1.88 27.31
CA ILE A 425 -2.62 -1.50 26.32
C ILE A 425 -3.07 -1.93 24.93
N HIS A 426 -2.85 -1.06 23.94
CA HIS A 426 -3.11 -1.37 22.52
C HIS A 426 -2.07 -0.70 21.62
N CYS A 427 -1.75 -1.32 20.50
CA CYS A 427 -0.83 -0.76 19.51
C CYS A 427 -1.50 -0.59 18.14
N TYR A 428 -1.32 0.58 17.53
CA TYR A 428 -1.74 0.83 16.14
C TYR A 428 -0.50 1.12 15.28
N THR A 429 -0.23 0.25 14.31
CA THR A 429 0.89 0.40 13.40
C THR A 429 0.41 0.60 11.97
N TYR A 430 1.16 1.37 11.18
CA TYR A 430 0.79 1.72 9.80
C TYR A 430 1.98 1.51 8.88
N GLY A 431 1.81 0.74 7.80
CA GLY A 431 2.91 0.40 6.90
C GLY A 431 4.07 -0.25 7.65
N VAL A 432 3.76 -1.02 8.70
CA VAL A 432 4.77 -1.63 9.57
C VAL A 432 5.60 -2.62 8.75
N PRO A 433 6.95 -2.59 8.84
CA PRO A 433 7.78 -3.60 8.19
C PRO A 433 7.56 -4.98 8.82
N ALA A 434 8.05 -6.01 8.16
CA ALA A 434 8.08 -7.36 8.70
C ALA A 434 9.06 -7.43 9.88
N ILE A 435 8.54 -7.49 11.12
CA ILE A 435 9.34 -7.29 12.34
C ILE A 435 9.32 -8.46 13.32
N VAL A 436 8.44 -9.44 13.14
CA VAL A 436 8.27 -10.56 14.08
C VAL A 436 8.17 -11.91 13.38
N SER A 437 8.58 -12.99 14.04
CA SER A 437 8.40 -14.35 13.53
C SER A 437 6.91 -14.71 13.42
N PRO A 438 6.53 -15.73 12.62
CA PRO A 438 5.15 -16.20 12.52
C PRO A 438 4.46 -16.43 13.88
N GLU A 439 5.17 -17.06 14.82
CA GLU A 439 4.68 -17.40 16.15
C GLU A 439 4.43 -16.15 16.98
N LEU A 440 5.31 -15.15 16.84
CA LEU A 440 5.16 -13.86 17.53
C LEU A 440 4.08 -12.98 16.89
N ALA A 441 3.90 -13.06 15.57
CA ALA A 441 2.78 -12.41 14.89
C ALA A 441 1.44 -12.96 15.39
N GLU A 442 1.33 -14.28 15.57
CA GLU A 442 0.14 -14.91 16.14
C GLU A 442 -0.07 -14.51 17.60
N TYR A 443 1.00 -14.54 18.41
CA TYR A 443 0.95 -14.17 19.82
C TYR A 443 0.45 -12.74 20.06
N THR A 444 0.74 -11.83 19.13
CA THR A 444 0.40 -10.40 19.26
C THR A 444 -0.98 -10.03 18.72
N LYS A 445 -1.78 -11.00 18.24
CA LYS A 445 -3.18 -10.76 17.84
C LYS A 445 -4.01 -10.29 19.04
N GLY A 446 -4.91 -9.35 18.80
CA GLY A 446 -5.69 -8.67 19.83
C GLY A 446 -4.96 -7.53 20.56
N LEU A 447 -3.62 -7.50 20.55
CA LEU A 447 -2.82 -6.40 21.11
C LEU A 447 -2.47 -5.35 20.05
N ILE A 448 -2.04 -5.82 18.88
CA ILE A 448 -1.51 -4.98 17.81
C ILE A 448 -2.49 -4.99 16.64
N THR A 449 -2.89 -3.81 16.19
CA THR A 449 -3.61 -3.60 14.93
C THR A 449 -2.64 -3.01 13.91
N SER A 450 -2.32 -3.79 12.89
CA SER A 450 -1.42 -3.39 11.81
C SER A 450 -2.23 -3.04 10.57
N VAL A 451 -2.11 -1.82 10.09
CA VAL A 451 -2.86 -1.31 8.93
C VAL A 451 -1.92 -1.17 7.74
N ILE A 452 -2.31 -1.75 6.62
CA ILE A 452 -1.55 -1.80 5.38
C ILE A 452 -2.39 -1.21 4.25
N HIS A 453 -1.80 -0.40 3.39
CA HIS A 453 -2.52 0.29 2.31
C HIS A 453 -2.17 -0.32 0.95
N ASN A 454 -3.17 -0.77 0.21
CA ASN A 454 -3.06 -1.36 -1.13
C ASN A 454 -1.89 -2.35 -1.26
N SER A 455 -0.92 -2.00 -2.09
CA SER A 455 0.26 -2.80 -2.42
C SER A 455 1.51 -2.26 -1.75
N ASP A 456 1.40 -1.61 -0.58
CA ASP A 456 2.57 -1.18 0.20
C ASP A 456 3.58 -2.32 0.32
N ILE A 457 4.80 -2.08 -0.16
CA ILE A 457 5.87 -3.08 -0.21
C ILE A 457 6.52 -3.31 1.15
N VAL A 458 6.58 -2.29 2.01
CA VAL A 458 7.37 -2.32 3.25
C VAL A 458 6.99 -3.46 4.20
N PRO A 459 5.70 -3.80 4.38
CA PRO A 459 5.30 -4.92 5.21
C PRO A 459 5.78 -6.30 4.76
N SER A 460 6.15 -6.48 3.48
CA SER A 460 6.74 -7.73 2.98
C SER A 460 8.27 -7.75 3.09
N LEU A 461 8.92 -6.62 3.38
CA LEU A 461 10.38 -6.55 3.34
C LEU A 461 10.99 -7.07 4.65
N SER A 462 11.83 -8.10 4.52
CA SER A 462 12.66 -8.67 5.59
C SER A 462 13.98 -9.18 5.01
N LEU A 463 14.95 -9.49 5.87
CA LEU A 463 16.24 -10.05 5.45
C LEU A 463 16.07 -11.37 4.67
N GLY A 464 15.12 -12.21 5.08
CA GLY A 464 14.77 -13.46 4.40
C GLY A 464 14.29 -13.23 2.97
N VAL A 465 13.38 -12.27 2.78
CA VAL A 465 12.90 -11.89 1.45
C VAL A 465 14.04 -11.35 0.57
N LEU A 466 14.98 -10.57 1.14
CA LEU A 466 16.15 -10.14 0.38
C LEU A 466 17.03 -11.32 -0.06
N ARG A 467 17.22 -12.32 0.81
CA ARG A 467 17.97 -13.54 0.47
C ARG A 467 17.25 -14.39 -0.59
N ASP A 468 15.93 -14.46 -0.53
CA ASP A 468 15.13 -15.12 -1.57
C ASP A 468 15.24 -14.41 -2.91
N LEU A 469 15.10 -13.08 -2.93
CA LEU A 469 15.27 -12.28 -4.15
C LEU A 469 16.69 -12.41 -4.72
N LYS A 470 17.70 -12.55 -3.85
CA LYS A 470 19.08 -12.87 -4.26
C LYS A 470 19.15 -14.25 -4.92
N ASN A 471 18.54 -15.28 -4.32
CA ASN A 471 18.52 -16.64 -4.86
C ASN A 471 17.82 -16.68 -6.24
N ILE A 472 16.64 -16.06 -6.36
CA ILE A 472 15.94 -15.92 -7.64
C ILE A 472 16.82 -15.20 -8.67
N ALA A 473 17.47 -14.11 -8.27
CA ALA A 473 18.33 -13.34 -9.17
C ALA A 473 19.54 -14.15 -9.66
N LEU A 474 20.11 -15.00 -8.79
CA LEU A 474 21.18 -15.93 -9.13
C LEU A 474 20.70 -17.00 -10.11
N THR A 475 19.57 -17.67 -9.82
CA THR A 475 19.00 -18.71 -10.68
C THR A 475 18.71 -18.17 -12.09
N LEU A 476 18.06 -17.01 -12.19
CA LEU A 476 17.78 -16.36 -13.46
C LEU A 476 19.05 -15.92 -14.21
N PHE A 477 20.11 -15.57 -13.48
CA PHE A 477 21.39 -15.23 -14.08
C PHE A 477 22.12 -16.47 -14.62
N GLU A 478 22.06 -17.59 -13.91
CA GLU A 478 22.68 -18.85 -14.32
C GLU A 478 22.02 -19.47 -15.54
N GLU A 479 20.70 -19.31 -15.69
CA GLU A 479 19.92 -19.90 -16.80
C GLU A 479 20.02 -19.14 -18.13
N GLY A 480 20.95 -18.19 -18.29
CA GLY A 480 21.23 -17.54 -19.57
C GLY A 480 20.15 -16.54 -19.99
N ASN A 481 19.40 -16.82 -21.07
CA ASN A 481 18.45 -15.87 -21.67
C ASN A 481 17.02 -15.95 -21.08
N VAL A 482 16.81 -16.69 -19.98
CA VAL A 482 15.47 -16.89 -19.40
C VAL A 482 14.87 -15.56 -18.94
N ALA A 483 15.66 -14.64 -18.39
CA ALA A 483 15.17 -13.32 -17.99
C ALA A 483 14.62 -12.52 -19.19
N GLU A 484 15.34 -12.50 -20.32
CA GLU A 484 14.88 -11.87 -21.57
C GLU A 484 13.65 -12.58 -22.14
N GLU A 485 13.60 -13.90 -22.06
CA GLU A 485 12.48 -14.71 -22.54
C GLU A 485 11.20 -14.47 -21.73
N ILE A 486 11.30 -14.34 -20.40
CA ILE A 486 10.19 -13.96 -19.53
C ILE A 486 9.62 -12.62 -19.98
N VAL A 487 10.46 -11.58 -20.07
CA VAL A 487 10.01 -10.24 -20.44
C VAL A 487 9.36 -10.25 -21.83
N ALA A 488 9.95 -10.95 -22.80
CA ALA A 488 9.39 -11.08 -24.13
C ALA A 488 8.02 -11.77 -24.12
N ARG A 489 7.88 -12.90 -23.40
CA ARG A 489 6.63 -13.66 -23.30
C ARG A 489 5.53 -12.89 -22.56
N VAL A 490 5.87 -12.13 -21.52
CA VAL A 490 4.93 -11.25 -20.82
C VAL A 490 4.39 -10.17 -21.76
N CYS A 491 5.26 -9.53 -22.55
CA CYS A 491 4.83 -8.56 -23.58
C CYS A 491 3.88 -9.18 -24.62
N VAL A 492 4.12 -10.44 -25.00
CA VAL A 492 3.24 -11.21 -25.90
C VAL A 492 1.88 -11.47 -25.24
N VAL A 493 1.83 -11.89 -23.97
CA VAL A 493 0.55 -12.10 -23.25
C VAL A 493 -0.29 -10.83 -23.17
N MET A 494 0.35 -9.66 -23.03
CA MET A 494 -0.35 -8.37 -23.02
C MET A 494 -0.92 -7.96 -24.39
N THR A 495 -0.49 -8.60 -25.49
CA THR A 495 -0.78 -8.15 -26.87
C THR A 495 -1.44 -9.22 -27.78
N SER A 496 -1.32 -10.51 -27.47
CA SER A 496 -1.78 -11.64 -28.32
C SER A 496 -3.27 -11.99 -28.19
N GLU A 497 -3.79 -12.85 -29.08
CA GLU A 497 -5.15 -13.43 -29.03
C GLU A 497 -5.27 -14.61 -28.04
N GLN A 498 -6.51 -14.97 -27.66
CA GLN A 498 -6.83 -15.86 -26.53
C GLN A 498 -6.03 -17.18 -26.48
N ASN A 499 -5.81 -17.85 -27.61
CA ASN A 499 -5.23 -19.20 -27.66
C ASN A 499 -3.70 -19.24 -27.45
N GLU A 500 -2.97 -18.18 -27.85
CA GLU A 500 -1.52 -18.04 -27.59
C GLU A 500 -1.25 -17.59 -26.15
N ARG A 501 -2.22 -16.91 -25.52
CA ARG A 501 -2.13 -16.52 -24.10
C ARG A 501 -2.10 -17.73 -23.18
N ASP A 502 -2.93 -18.75 -23.43
CA ASP A 502 -3.06 -19.89 -22.51
C ASP A 502 -1.75 -20.68 -22.38
N THR A 503 -1.15 -21.09 -23.50
CA THR A 503 0.12 -21.83 -23.49
C THR A 503 1.30 -21.03 -22.92
N THR A 504 1.34 -19.72 -23.18
CA THR A 504 2.36 -18.83 -22.63
C THR A 504 2.16 -18.63 -21.12
N SER A 505 0.91 -18.53 -20.68
CA SER A 505 0.55 -18.39 -19.26
C SER A 505 0.89 -19.64 -18.45
N ASP A 506 0.72 -20.84 -19.00
CA ASP A 506 1.09 -22.11 -18.34
C ASP A 506 2.60 -22.21 -18.08
N TRP A 507 3.42 -21.78 -19.05
CA TRP A 507 4.87 -21.73 -18.90
C TRP A 507 5.28 -20.72 -17.83
N LEU A 508 4.72 -19.49 -17.88
CA LEU A 508 4.98 -18.44 -16.88
C LEU A 508 4.57 -18.90 -15.48
N LEU A 509 3.41 -19.56 -15.34
CA LEU A 509 2.93 -20.07 -14.07
C LEU A 509 3.81 -21.19 -13.52
N SER A 510 4.28 -22.09 -14.37
CA SER A 510 5.22 -23.15 -13.96
C SER A 510 6.53 -22.57 -13.46
N LEU A 511 7.04 -21.56 -14.15
CA LEU A 511 8.28 -20.89 -13.79
C LEU A 511 8.17 -20.13 -12.46
N VAL A 512 7.08 -19.39 -12.24
CA VAL A 512 6.88 -18.66 -10.97
C VAL A 512 6.74 -19.62 -9.79
N LYS A 513 6.12 -20.80 -9.99
CA LYS A 513 6.03 -21.85 -8.98
C LYS A 513 7.40 -22.40 -8.60
N THR A 514 8.26 -22.66 -9.59
CA THR A 514 9.64 -23.10 -9.33
C THR A 514 10.43 -22.03 -8.58
N MET A 515 10.31 -20.76 -8.96
CA MET A 515 10.98 -19.67 -8.24
C MET A 515 10.49 -19.53 -6.79
N ARG A 516 9.17 -19.58 -6.57
CA ARG A 516 8.58 -19.53 -5.22
C ARG A 516 8.99 -20.71 -4.34
N ALA A 517 9.25 -21.88 -4.94
CA ALA A 517 9.77 -23.02 -4.19
C ALA A 517 11.21 -22.81 -3.68
N ASP A 518 11.98 -21.93 -4.33
CA ASP A 518 13.33 -21.54 -3.92
C ASP A 518 13.33 -20.36 -2.90
N MET A 519 12.15 -19.82 -2.58
CA MET A 519 11.98 -18.74 -1.58
C MET A 519 11.77 -19.30 -0.16
N ASP A 520 12.72 -20.08 0.33
CA ASP A 520 12.62 -20.84 1.58
C ASP A 520 13.35 -20.21 2.78
N ASN A 521 13.96 -19.03 2.63
CA ASN A 521 14.64 -18.37 3.75
C ASN A 521 13.66 -17.99 4.87
N ASP A 522 14.16 -17.96 6.11
CA ASP A 522 13.41 -17.49 7.28
C ASP A 522 13.02 -16.01 7.14
N LYS A 523 11.73 -15.73 7.25
CA LYS A 523 11.14 -14.39 7.07
C LYS A 523 10.50 -13.91 8.36
N LEU A 524 10.45 -12.59 8.50
CA LEU A 524 9.60 -11.94 9.49
C LEU A 524 8.31 -11.46 8.81
N TYR A 525 7.34 -11.08 9.63
CA TYR A 525 6.00 -10.68 9.20
C TYR A 525 5.48 -9.47 10.00
N PRO A 526 4.46 -8.75 9.48
CA PRO A 526 3.75 -7.75 10.25
C PRO A 526 3.09 -8.35 11.51
N PRO A 527 3.15 -7.66 12.66
CA PRO A 527 2.62 -8.20 13.92
C PRO A 527 1.09 -8.06 14.05
N GLY A 528 0.47 -8.93 14.85
CA GLY A 528 -0.90 -8.81 15.32
C GLY A 528 -2.01 -8.97 14.26
N ASP A 529 -3.15 -8.33 14.50
CA ASP A 529 -4.28 -8.30 13.57
C ASP A 529 -3.98 -7.35 12.40
N VAL A 530 -3.76 -7.93 11.22
CA VAL A 530 -3.44 -7.19 10.01
C VAL A 530 -4.71 -6.85 9.21
N TYR A 531 -4.85 -5.58 8.85
CA TYR A 531 -5.92 -5.07 8.00
C TYR A 531 -5.34 -4.39 6.77
N ILE A 532 -5.96 -4.65 5.61
CA ILE A 532 -5.58 -4.09 4.32
C ILE A 532 -6.67 -3.11 3.88
N MET A 533 -6.28 -1.85 3.67
CA MET A 533 -7.11 -0.84 3.03
C MET A 533 -6.96 -0.99 1.52
N VAL A 534 -8.08 -1.23 0.83
CA VAL A 534 -8.13 -1.45 -0.62
C VAL A 534 -8.96 -0.36 -1.28
N SER A 535 -8.32 0.40 -2.17
CA SER A 535 -8.95 1.40 -3.00
C SER A 535 -9.77 0.73 -4.12
N ARG A 536 -11.11 0.81 -4.08
CA ARG A 536 -11.98 0.24 -5.14
C ARG A 536 -12.37 1.25 -6.22
N ARG A 537 -12.46 2.53 -5.88
CA ARG A 537 -12.80 3.66 -6.78
C ARG A 537 -12.02 4.90 -6.34
N VAL A 538 -11.99 5.93 -7.19
CA VAL A 538 -11.25 7.20 -6.97
C VAL A 538 -11.54 7.86 -5.60
N GLU A 539 -12.68 7.56 -4.97
CA GLU A 539 -13.12 8.13 -3.69
C GLU A 539 -13.68 7.09 -2.71
N SER A 540 -13.37 5.80 -2.87
CA SER A 540 -13.89 4.76 -1.97
C SER A 540 -12.81 3.77 -1.55
N GLU A 541 -12.68 3.66 -0.24
CA GLU A 541 -11.80 2.72 0.45
C GLU A 541 -12.61 1.63 1.14
N THR A 542 -12.04 0.43 1.20
CA THR A 542 -12.58 -0.69 1.97
C THR A 542 -11.51 -1.23 2.91
N LEU A 543 -11.88 -1.54 4.16
CA LEU A 543 -10.99 -2.20 5.11
C LEU A 543 -11.29 -3.70 5.13
N GLN A 544 -10.26 -4.51 4.90
CA GLN A 544 -10.36 -5.98 4.87
C GLN A 544 -9.41 -6.57 5.89
N LYS A 545 -9.86 -7.55 6.68
CA LYS A 545 -8.97 -8.29 7.57
C LYS A 545 -8.16 -9.30 6.75
N CYS A 546 -6.86 -9.36 6.96
CA CYS A 546 -5.99 -10.35 6.33
C CYS A 546 -6.18 -11.71 7.03
N GLU A 547 -6.58 -12.74 6.28
CA GLU A 547 -6.78 -14.09 6.82
C GLU A 547 -5.44 -14.79 7.09
N SER A 548 -4.55 -14.76 6.11
CA SER A 548 -3.20 -15.34 6.19
C SER A 548 -2.13 -14.29 5.97
N VAL A 549 -1.53 -13.81 7.07
CA VAL A 549 -0.43 -12.84 7.04
C VAL A 549 0.80 -13.44 6.35
N ILE A 550 1.08 -14.72 6.58
CA ILE A 550 2.23 -15.41 6.00
C ILE A 550 2.11 -15.46 4.47
N GLU A 551 0.97 -15.95 3.95
CA GLU A 551 0.76 -16.06 2.51
C GLU A 551 0.77 -14.68 1.81
N ARG A 552 0.23 -13.66 2.47
CA ARG A 552 0.14 -12.31 1.89
C ARG A 552 1.47 -11.55 1.88
N PHE A 553 2.36 -11.80 2.84
CA PHE A 553 3.59 -11.02 3.04
C PHE A 553 4.88 -11.84 2.90
N SER A 554 4.80 -13.10 2.47
CA SER A 554 5.96 -13.96 2.18
C SER A 554 6.80 -13.47 1.00
N GLU A 555 6.21 -12.69 0.09
CA GLU A 555 6.89 -12.04 -1.03
C GLU A 555 6.39 -10.58 -1.21
N PRO A 556 7.21 -9.70 -1.80
CA PRO A 556 6.78 -8.36 -2.14
C PRO A 556 5.86 -8.38 -3.36
N LEU A 557 4.79 -7.59 -3.33
CA LEU A 557 3.95 -7.34 -4.50
C LEU A 557 4.51 -6.15 -5.27
N PHE A 558 5.07 -6.41 -6.45
CA PHE A 558 5.62 -5.38 -7.33
C PHE A 558 4.50 -4.62 -8.02
N SER A 559 4.08 -3.51 -7.41
CA SER A 559 3.07 -2.60 -7.95
C SER A 559 3.65 -1.21 -8.25
N ARG A 560 3.03 -0.51 -9.19
CA ARG A 560 3.33 0.91 -9.53
C ARG A 560 3.26 1.82 -8.32
N THR A 561 2.29 1.55 -7.45
CA THR A 561 1.98 2.40 -6.31
C THR A 561 2.67 1.91 -5.04
N MET A 562 3.39 0.79 -5.05
CA MET A 562 3.86 0.13 -3.83
C MET A 562 4.64 1.03 -2.85
N LEU A 563 5.41 2.01 -3.36
CA LEU A 563 6.13 2.98 -2.53
C LEU A 563 5.30 4.22 -2.21
N LYS A 564 4.42 4.62 -3.13
CA LYS A 564 3.47 5.71 -2.92
C LYS A 564 2.45 5.34 -1.86
N ASP A 565 1.97 4.10 -1.87
CA ASP A 565 1.04 3.50 -0.93
C ASP A 565 1.61 3.48 0.48
N HIS A 566 2.95 3.36 0.61
CA HIS A 566 3.68 3.47 1.87
C HIS A 566 3.74 4.90 2.45
N MET A 567 3.42 5.94 1.67
CA MET A 567 3.60 7.30 2.18
C MET A 567 2.53 7.63 3.25
N PRO A 568 2.90 8.29 4.37
CA PRO A 568 1.97 8.66 5.43
C PRO A 568 0.73 9.43 4.93
N THR A 569 0.89 10.21 3.86
CA THR A 569 -0.20 10.92 3.16
C THR A 569 -1.30 10.02 2.66
N HIS A 570 -0.92 8.89 2.06
CA HIS A 570 -1.85 7.98 1.43
C HIS A 570 -2.60 7.20 2.50
N TYR A 571 -1.90 6.81 3.57
CA TYR A 571 -2.54 6.26 4.77
C TYR A 571 -3.55 7.22 5.40
N GLU A 572 -3.17 8.48 5.63
CA GLU A 572 -4.08 9.45 6.25
C GLU A 572 -5.30 9.72 5.37
N ARG A 573 -5.10 9.91 4.05
CA ARG A 573 -6.20 10.06 3.09
C ARG A 573 -7.10 8.82 3.05
N ALA A 574 -6.54 7.63 2.98
CA ALA A 574 -7.32 6.39 2.91
C ALA A 574 -8.14 6.17 4.18
N THR A 575 -7.55 6.39 5.35
CA THR A 575 -8.28 6.29 6.63
C THR A 575 -9.36 7.37 6.77
N GLN A 576 -9.16 8.57 6.23
CA GLN A 576 -10.19 9.61 6.18
C GLN A 576 -11.38 9.16 5.31
N LEU A 577 -11.12 8.64 4.10
CA LEU A 577 -12.17 8.12 3.21
C LEU A 577 -12.96 6.98 3.85
N LEU A 578 -12.31 6.10 4.63
CA LEU A 578 -12.99 5.06 5.40
C LEU A 578 -13.96 5.64 6.43
N VAL A 579 -13.58 6.71 7.13
CA VAL A 579 -14.43 7.38 8.12
C VAL A 579 -15.57 8.16 7.44
N ASP A 580 -15.30 8.82 6.32
CA ASP A 580 -16.31 9.57 5.58
C ASP A 580 -17.36 8.65 4.95
N GLY A 581 -16.95 7.49 4.43
CA GLY A 581 -17.86 6.46 3.93
C GLY A 581 -18.80 5.90 5.01
N LEU A 582 -18.36 5.83 6.27
CA LEU A 582 -19.23 5.48 7.40
C LEU A 582 -20.29 6.55 7.68
N ALA A 583 -19.94 7.83 7.52
CA ALA A 583 -20.88 8.93 7.75
C ALA A 583 -21.98 8.97 6.69
N GLN A 584 -21.63 8.69 5.44
CA GLN A 584 -22.58 8.66 4.31
C GLN A 584 -23.57 7.48 4.39
N ASN A 585 -23.15 6.31 4.87
CA ASN A 585 -24.03 5.16 5.05
C ASN A 585 -25.00 5.27 6.25
N ARG A 586 -24.84 6.30 7.10
CA ARG A 586 -25.69 6.56 8.27
C ARG A 586 -26.71 7.70 8.06
N ALA A 587 -26.59 8.46 6.97
CA ALA A 587 -27.51 9.50 6.55
C ALA A 587 -28.51 8.93 5.53
#